data_AF-A0A117MEH6-F1
#
_entry.id   AF-A0A117MEH6-F1
#
_cell.length_a   1.000
_cell.length_b   1.000
_cell.length_c   1.000
_cell.angle_alpha   90.00
_cell.angle_beta   90.00
_cell.angle_gamma   90.00
#
_symmetry.space_group_name_H-M   'P 1'
#
loop_
_entity.id
_entity.type
_entity.pdbx_description
1 polymer ?
#
loop_
_entity_poly.entity_id
_entity_poly.type
_entity_poly.pdbx_seq_one_letter_code
_entity_poly.pdbx_strand_id
1 'polypeptide(L)'
;MVAKGDMLYAWTPDSGLLEKAECGGAVTALLKYALENKIVDAVLAVRKGADLYDAVPTIITDPEEIGGSAGSLHCGTLLVSKLVKKYLDGAFNMKLGVTVKGCDAMAFYELAKRNQ
;
A
#
# COMPACT_ATOMS: atom_id res chain seq x y z
N MET A 1 12.29 16.44 17.86
CA MET A 1 10.98 15.74 17.91
C MET A 1 10.18 16.19 16.70
N VAL A 2 9.46 15.27 16.07
CA VAL A 2 8.58 15.56 14.92
C VAL A 2 7.17 15.83 15.44
N ALA A 3 6.51 16.86 14.94
CA ALA A 3 5.15 17.25 15.30
C ALA A 3 4.15 16.91 14.19
N LYS A 4 2.85 16.87 14.55
CA LYS A 4 1.77 16.70 13.57
C LYS A 4 1.79 17.89 12.60
N GLY A 5 1.90 17.59 11.31
CA GLY A 5 1.96 18.59 10.24
C GLY A 5 3.36 18.85 9.71
N ASP A 6 4.39 18.30 10.33
CA ASP A 6 5.76 18.38 9.81
C ASP A 6 5.89 17.62 8.49
N MET A 7 6.60 18.22 7.54
CA MET A 7 6.98 17.57 6.29
C MET A 7 8.47 17.20 6.36
N LEU A 8 8.75 15.92 6.14
CA LEU A 8 10.10 15.38 6.22
C LEU A 8 10.44 14.65 4.93
N TYR A 9 11.71 14.70 4.56
CA TYR A 9 12.26 13.70 3.66
C TYR A 9 12.64 12.46 4.47
N ALA A 10 12.24 11.29 3.98
CA ALA A 10 12.44 10.02 4.66
C ALA A 10 13.01 8.98 3.70
N TRP A 11 13.93 8.17 4.22
CA TRP A 11 14.52 7.03 3.54
C TRP A 11 14.45 5.79 4.42
N THR A 12 14.28 4.64 3.78
CA THR A 12 14.45 3.35 4.43
C THR A 12 15.92 3.17 4.87
N PRO A 13 16.17 2.59 6.06
CA PRO A 13 17.51 2.14 6.43
C PRO A 13 17.86 0.77 5.81
N ASP A 14 16.88 0.06 5.25
CA ASP A 14 17.08 -1.24 4.61
C ASP A 14 17.62 -1.05 3.18
N SER A 15 18.88 -1.43 2.97
CA SER A 15 19.56 -1.33 1.67
C SER A 15 18.93 -2.20 0.60
N GLY A 16 18.46 -3.40 0.95
CA GLY A 16 17.81 -4.30 -0.01
C GLY A 16 16.44 -3.79 -0.46
N LEU A 17 15.73 -3.05 0.41
CA LEU A 17 14.50 -2.36 0.04
C LEU A 17 14.80 -1.09 -0.77
N LEU A 18 15.88 -0.37 -0.46
CA LEU A 18 16.28 0.84 -1.18
C LEU A 18 16.58 0.53 -2.66
N GLU A 19 17.24 -0.58 -2.97
CA GLU A 19 17.55 -1.01 -4.35
C GLU A 19 16.30 -1.26 -5.21
N LYS A 20 15.18 -1.64 -4.59
CA LYS A 20 13.92 -1.96 -5.29
C LYS A 20 12.94 -0.79 -5.30
N ALA A 21 13.14 0.21 -4.45
CA ALA A 21 12.23 1.32 -4.31
C ALA A 21 12.41 2.34 -5.45
N GLU A 22 11.30 3.01 -5.80
CA GLU A 22 11.34 4.10 -6.80
C GLU A 22 12.11 5.33 -6.30
N CYS A 23 11.99 5.60 -4.99
CA CYS A 23 12.60 6.75 -4.33
C CYS A 23 13.26 6.25 -3.03
N GLY A 24 13.04 6.94 -1.90
CA GLY A 24 13.64 6.54 -0.62
C GLY A 24 13.03 5.29 0.05
N GLY A 25 12.11 4.57 -0.57
CA GLY A 25 11.51 3.35 0.02
C GLY A 25 10.63 3.57 1.25
N ALA A 26 10.32 4.83 1.61
CA ALA A 26 9.59 5.17 2.84
C ALA A 26 8.22 4.48 2.93
N VAL A 27 7.44 4.47 1.85
CA VAL A 27 6.10 3.85 1.82
C VAL A 27 6.20 2.34 2.11
N THR A 28 7.08 1.64 1.41
CA THR A 28 7.24 0.19 1.56
C THR A 28 7.77 -0.16 2.96
N ALA A 29 8.71 0.62 3.50
CA ALA A 29 9.21 0.44 4.87
C ALA A 29 8.12 0.64 5.93
N LEU A 30 7.27 1.66 5.76
CA LEU A 30 6.14 1.91 6.67
C LEU A 30 5.09 0.78 6.62
N LEU A 31 4.81 0.21 5.45
CA LEU A 31 3.92 -0.94 5.32
C LEU A 31 4.50 -2.20 5.96
N LYS A 32 5.80 -2.48 5.74
CA LYS A 32 6.49 -3.60 6.38
C LYS A 32 6.40 -3.48 7.89
N TYR A 33 6.77 -2.32 8.43
CA TYR A 33 6.67 -2.02 9.86
C TYR A 33 5.25 -2.19 10.40
N ALA A 34 4.24 -1.73 9.65
CA ALA A 34 2.84 -1.83 10.06
C ALA A 34 2.36 -3.29 10.17
N LEU A 35 2.80 -4.18 9.26
CA LEU A 35 2.51 -5.62 9.35
C LEU A 35 3.28 -6.28 10.50
N GLU A 36 4.58 -6.04 10.62
CA GLU A 36 5.43 -6.61 11.70
C GLU A 36 4.87 -6.31 13.09
N ASN A 37 4.34 -5.10 13.26
CA ASN A 37 3.82 -4.62 14.53
C ASN A 37 2.30 -4.79 14.67
N LYS A 38 1.64 -5.52 13.75
CA LYS A 38 0.19 -5.79 13.78
C LYS A 38 -0.67 -4.53 13.89
N ILE A 39 -0.20 -3.43 13.31
CA ILE A 39 -0.97 -2.20 13.14
C ILE A 39 -2.07 -2.44 12.10
N VAL A 40 -1.73 -3.23 11.08
CA VAL A 40 -2.63 -3.77 10.07
C VAL A 40 -2.55 -5.29 10.04
N ASP A 41 -3.64 -5.94 9.64
CA ASP A 41 -3.72 -7.41 9.52
C ASP A 41 -3.24 -7.87 8.13
N ALA A 42 -3.42 -7.02 7.11
CA ALA A 42 -2.87 -7.26 5.77
C ALA A 42 -2.63 -5.93 5.04
N VAL A 43 -1.88 -5.99 3.95
CA VAL A 43 -1.67 -4.87 3.02
C VAL A 43 -2.15 -5.27 1.63
N LEU A 44 -3.03 -4.47 1.03
CA LEU A 44 -3.33 -4.54 -0.40
C LEU A 44 -2.36 -3.64 -1.14
N ALA A 45 -1.36 -4.27 -1.76
CA ALA A 45 -0.36 -3.62 -2.60
C ALA A 45 -0.46 -4.12 -4.04
N VAL A 46 0.46 -3.66 -4.89
CA VAL A 46 0.47 -4.00 -6.31
C VAL A 46 1.81 -4.62 -6.63
N ARG A 47 1.80 -5.82 -7.21
CA ARG A 47 2.99 -6.49 -7.71
C ARG A 47 3.08 -6.33 -9.23
N LYS A 48 4.32 -6.34 -9.71
CA LYS A 48 4.59 -6.51 -11.13
C LYS A 48 4.30 -7.96 -11.52
N GLY A 49 3.41 -8.16 -12.48
CA GLY A 49 3.12 -9.44 -13.08
C GLY A 49 4.13 -9.78 -14.17
N ALA A 50 3.65 -10.09 -15.38
CA ALA A 50 4.49 -10.46 -16.51
C ALA A 50 5.44 -9.32 -16.93
N ASP A 51 4.97 -8.07 -16.94
CA ASP A 51 5.74 -6.89 -17.33
C ASP A 51 5.29 -5.63 -16.57
N LEU A 52 5.75 -4.45 -17.01
CA LEU A 52 5.46 -3.17 -16.35
C LEU A 52 4.02 -2.68 -16.53
N TYR A 53 3.30 -3.24 -17.49
CA TYR A 53 1.89 -2.94 -17.79
C TYR A 53 0.94 -3.89 -17.04
N ASP A 54 1.44 -5.04 -16.60
CA ASP A 54 0.71 -6.03 -15.81
C ASP A 54 0.80 -5.74 -14.31
N ALA A 55 -0.11 -4.89 -13.83
CA ALA A 55 -0.22 -4.52 -12.42
C ALA A 55 -1.20 -5.45 -11.70
N VAL A 56 -0.70 -6.25 -10.75
CA VAL A 56 -1.47 -7.29 -10.06
C VAL A 56 -1.75 -6.89 -8.61
N PRO A 57 -2.99 -6.51 -8.25
CA PRO A 57 -3.38 -6.30 -6.85
C PRO A 57 -3.16 -7.57 -6.04
N THR A 58 -2.43 -7.47 -4.93
CA THR A 58 -2.03 -8.60 -4.11
C THR A 58 -2.25 -8.28 -2.64
N ILE A 59 -2.89 -9.19 -1.91
CA ILE A 59 -2.98 -9.15 -0.45
C ILE A 59 -1.71 -9.77 0.12
N ILE A 60 -1.01 -9.00 0.95
CA ILE A 60 0.24 -9.38 1.59
C ILE A 60 0.01 -9.41 3.11
N THR A 61 0.24 -10.57 3.72
CA THR A 61 0.14 -10.77 5.18
C THR A 61 1.49 -11.07 5.83
N ASP A 62 2.46 -11.54 5.04
CA ASP A 62 3.84 -11.72 5.49
C ASP A 62 4.64 -10.41 5.26
N PRO A 63 5.21 -9.79 6.30
CA PRO A 63 6.03 -8.60 6.14
C PRO A 63 7.24 -8.79 5.21
N GLU A 64 7.81 -9.99 5.13
CA GLU A 64 8.97 -10.27 4.26
C GLU A 64 8.61 -10.20 2.77
N GLU A 65 7.34 -10.39 2.45
CA GLU A 65 6.80 -10.33 1.10
C GLU A 65 6.51 -8.91 0.59
N ILE A 66 6.56 -7.89 1.46
CA ILE A 66 6.25 -6.49 1.12
C ILE A 66 7.24 -5.92 0.09
N GLY A 67 8.51 -6.30 0.17
CA GLY A 67 9.54 -5.83 -0.76
C GLY A 67 9.25 -6.15 -2.23
N GLY A 68 8.44 -7.19 -2.50
CA GLY A 68 8.00 -7.54 -3.86
C GLY A 68 7.01 -6.57 -4.50
N SER A 69 6.50 -5.60 -3.72
CA SER A 69 5.59 -4.53 -4.18
C SER A 69 6.25 -3.14 -4.21
N ALA A 70 7.57 -3.08 -3.99
CA ALA A 70 8.32 -1.84 -4.09
C ALA A 70 8.41 -1.35 -5.54
N GLY A 71 8.49 -0.02 -5.72
CA GLY A 71 8.59 0.62 -7.03
C GLY A 71 7.27 1.17 -7.56
N SER A 72 7.32 1.89 -8.68
CA SER A 72 6.13 2.47 -9.30
C SER A 72 5.71 1.74 -10.57
N LEU A 73 4.46 1.29 -10.61
CA LEU A 73 3.78 0.85 -11.84
C LEU A 73 2.83 1.95 -12.30
N HIS A 74 3.23 2.68 -13.35
CA HIS A 74 2.49 3.86 -13.81
C HIS A 74 1.27 3.54 -14.69
N CYS A 75 1.20 2.33 -15.23
CA CYS A 75 0.19 1.95 -16.22
C CYS A 75 -0.95 1.09 -15.64
N GLY A 76 -0.92 0.77 -14.34
CA GLY A 76 -1.94 -0.05 -13.70
C GLY A 76 -3.25 0.70 -13.47
N THR A 77 -4.34 0.26 -14.10
CA THR A 77 -5.70 0.73 -13.77
C THR A 77 -6.28 -0.15 -12.65
N LEU A 78 -6.12 0.29 -11.40
CA LEU A 78 -6.33 -0.59 -10.24
C LEU A 78 -7.72 -0.50 -9.63
N LEU A 79 -8.30 0.71 -9.54
CA LEU A 79 -9.59 0.96 -8.86
C LEU A 79 -9.64 0.27 -7.48
N VAL A 80 -8.61 0.48 -6.67
CA VAL A 80 -8.34 -0.28 -5.43
C VAL A 80 -9.55 -0.24 -4.49
N SER A 81 -10.18 0.92 -4.35
CA SER A 81 -11.41 1.11 -3.56
C SER A 81 -12.56 0.18 -3.98
N LYS A 82 -12.75 0.00 -5.29
CA LYS A 82 -13.76 -0.92 -5.84
C LYS A 82 -13.42 -2.37 -5.54
N LEU A 83 -12.13 -2.73 -5.59
CA LEU A 83 -11.67 -4.09 -5.27
C LEU A 83 -11.95 -4.43 -3.81
N VAL A 84 -11.61 -3.52 -2.88
CA VAL A 84 -11.87 -3.70 -1.44
C VAL A 84 -13.36 -3.86 -1.17
N LYS A 85 -14.20 -2.93 -1.67
CA LYS A 85 -15.65 -3.03 -1.49
C LYS A 85 -16.22 -4.34 -2.03
N LYS A 86 -15.87 -4.71 -3.26
CA LYS A 86 -16.53 -5.82 -3.97
C LYS A 86 -16.03 -7.19 -3.54
N TYR A 87 -14.74 -7.31 -3.24
CA TYR A 87 -14.09 -8.62 -3.06
C TYR A 87 -13.55 -8.85 -1.65
N LEU A 88 -13.47 -7.81 -0.81
CA LEU A 88 -13.05 -7.93 0.59
C LEU A 88 -14.15 -7.52 1.57
N ASP A 89 -15.40 -7.42 1.11
CA ASP A 89 -16.55 -7.00 1.93
C ASP A 89 -16.29 -5.69 2.68
N GLY A 90 -15.75 -4.69 1.97
CA GLY A 90 -15.38 -3.40 2.56
C GLY A 90 -14.22 -3.45 3.57
N ALA A 91 -13.59 -4.61 3.74
CA ALA A 91 -12.61 -4.91 4.79
C ALA A 91 -13.15 -4.64 6.21
N PHE A 92 -14.46 -4.78 6.46
CA PHE A 92 -15.06 -4.48 7.78
C PHE A 92 -14.56 -5.38 8.92
N ASN A 93 -14.04 -6.56 8.60
CA ASN A 93 -13.55 -7.55 9.55
C ASN A 93 -12.03 -7.52 9.76
N MET A 94 -11.30 -6.58 9.14
CA MET A 94 -9.84 -6.52 9.23
C MET A 94 -9.28 -5.10 9.10
N LYS A 95 -8.11 -4.86 9.66
CA LYS A 95 -7.34 -3.63 9.43
C LYS A 95 -6.52 -3.79 8.15
N LEU A 96 -7.01 -3.23 7.05
CA LEU A 96 -6.32 -3.28 5.76
C LEU A 96 -5.47 -2.02 5.53
N GLY A 97 -4.16 -2.20 5.34
CA GLY A 97 -3.29 -1.17 4.79
C GLY A 97 -3.40 -1.10 3.27
N VAL A 98 -3.43 0.11 2.69
CA VAL A 98 -3.49 0.29 1.24
C VAL A 98 -2.54 1.39 0.79
N THR A 99 -1.90 1.20 -0.37
CA THR A 99 -1.17 2.27 -1.07
C THR A 99 -1.94 2.69 -2.29
N VAL A 100 -2.28 3.98 -2.36
CA VAL A 100 -3.20 4.49 -3.39
C VAL A 100 -2.70 5.79 -3.99
N LYS A 101 -3.15 6.07 -5.22
CA LYS A 101 -3.08 7.40 -5.81
C LYS A 101 -4.22 8.25 -5.24
N GLY A 102 -4.13 9.58 -5.40
CA GLY A 102 -5.09 10.52 -4.82
C GLY A 102 -6.55 10.25 -5.19
N CYS A 103 -6.82 9.78 -6.41
CA CYS A 103 -8.17 9.41 -6.84
C CYS A 103 -8.76 8.23 -6.05
N ASP A 104 -8.00 7.17 -5.81
CA ASP A 104 -8.45 6.04 -4.99
C ASP A 104 -8.57 6.43 -3.51
N ALA A 105 -7.69 7.30 -3.00
CA ALA A 105 -7.83 7.85 -1.65
C ALA A 105 -9.17 8.58 -1.47
N MET A 106 -9.55 9.43 -2.44
CA MET A 106 -10.86 10.08 -2.45
C MET A 106 -12.01 9.07 -2.49
N ALA A 107 -11.89 8.02 -3.31
CA ALA A 107 -12.90 6.97 -3.39
C ALA A 107 -13.07 6.22 -2.06
N PHE A 108 -11.98 5.91 -1.34
CA PHE A 108 -12.05 5.32 0.01
C PHE A 108 -12.76 6.23 1.00
N TYR A 109 -12.49 7.54 1.01
CA TYR A 109 -13.23 8.48 1.87
C TYR A 109 -14.73 8.48 1.56
N GLU A 110 -15.08 8.42 0.28
CA GLU A 110 -16.46 8.40 -0.17
C GLU A 110 -17.19 7.08 0.13
N LEU A 111 -16.48 5.94 0.15
CA LEU A 111 -17.00 4.66 0.63
C LEU A 111 -17.22 4.67 2.14
N ALA A 112 -16.23 5.17 2.90
CA ALA A 112 -16.32 5.28 4.36
C ALA A 112 -17.51 6.14 4.81
N LYS A 113 -17.76 7.29 4.15
CA LYS A 113 -18.95 8.14 4.41
C LYS A 113 -20.28 7.42 4.19
N ARG A 114 -20.30 6.37 3.36
CA ARG A 114 -21.49 5.58 3.02
C ARG A 114 -21.57 4.26 3.79
N ASN A 115 -20.62 3.99 4.70
CA ASN A 115 -20.45 2.71 5.39
C ASN A 115 -20.39 1.53 4.40
N GLN A 116 -19.49 1.64 3.40
CA GLN A 116 -19.29 0.65 2.33
C GLN A 116 -17.82 0.26 2.16
#